data_AF-A0A7C3UV17-F1
#
_entry.id   AF-A0A7C3UV17-F1
#
_cell.length_a   1.000
_cell.length_b   1.000
_cell.length_c   1.000
_cell.angle_alpha   90.00
_cell.angle_beta   90.00
_cell.angle_gamma   90.00
#
_symmetry.space_group_name_H-M   'P 1'
#
loop_
_entity.id
_entity.type
_entity.pdbx_description
1 polymer ?
#
loop_
_entity_poly.entity_id
_entity_poly.type
_entity_poly.pdbx_seq_one_letter_code
_entity_poly.pdbx_strand_id
1 'polypeptide(L)'
;MWHRFRGSPRDVAFGAFPLLKEDPFALWILGWHLPVGGGKMKKTGNQLPACPCGSGKKYEQCCGAPPKVVDLDRARWRKTARELRRRLGEYADRDVFLFEANRAQDTYLGGLDPELVDHEDEFTLERAFEWFIFDYRLSDGRTVLERFAAEEALSAAERGLLGKWREARLSLHEVIEVRPGEGIVVRDLISQETFPIHDVKAVLEIEAGSVLFMRVLAVADEYEFSTSGLALPGSYRDVLMFHVQRDLRDYLKKKRGATPGRYLAERAPIINKWVVDLG
;
A
#
# COMPACT_ATOMS: atom_id res chain seq x y z
N MET A 1 16.99 54.67 4.54
CA MET A 1 16.61 54.69 5.97
C MET A 1 15.56 53.61 6.18
N TRP A 2 16.01 52.36 6.29
CA TRP A 2 15.14 51.17 6.41
C TRP A 2 15.13 50.76 7.88
N HIS A 3 13.96 50.88 8.52
CA HIS A 3 13.79 50.43 9.90
C HIS A 3 13.52 48.92 9.96
N ARG A 4 14.18 48.35 10.95
CA ARG A 4 14.40 46.95 11.28
C ARG A 4 13.25 46.47 12.17
N PHE A 5 12.54 45.41 11.78
CA PHE A 5 11.84 44.56 12.75
C PHE A 5 12.55 43.21 12.80
N ARG A 6 13.20 42.96 13.94
CA ARG A 6 13.70 41.64 14.35
C ARG A 6 12.52 40.86 14.91
N GLY A 7 12.16 39.76 14.26
CA GLY A 7 11.42 38.65 14.84
C GLY A 7 12.31 37.40 14.81
N SER A 8 12.43 36.73 15.95
CA SER A 8 13.26 35.54 16.22
C SER A 8 12.98 34.36 15.27
N PRO A 9 13.99 33.57 14.89
CA PRO A 9 13.78 32.25 14.30
C PRO A 9 13.46 31.26 15.43
N ARG A 10 12.25 30.70 15.44
CA ARG A 10 11.91 29.54 16.27
C ARG A 10 11.12 28.56 15.40
N ASP A 11 11.81 27.49 15.05
CA ASP A 11 11.32 26.12 14.99
C ASP A 11 10.02 25.89 14.25
N VAL A 12 10.14 25.63 12.93
CA VAL A 12 9.18 24.77 12.22
C VAL A 12 9.97 23.64 11.58
N ALA A 13 10.16 22.56 12.34
CA ALA A 13 10.58 21.29 11.80
C ALA A 13 9.36 20.68 11.10
N PHE A 14 9.21 20.95 9.80
CA PHE A 14 8.36 20.14 8.95
C PHE A 14 9.11 18.83 8.66
N GLY A 15 8.66 17.73 9.25
CA GLY A 15 9.09 16.38 8.85
C GLY A 15 8.63 16.08 7.42
N ALA A 16 9.40 15.25 6.69
CA ALA A 16 9.13 14.89 5.29
C ALA A 16 7.70 14.38 5.10
N PHE A 17 7.28 13.51 6.02
CA PHE A 17 5.91 13.06 6.19
C PHE A 17 5.38 13.78 7.44
N PRO A 18 4.42 14.73 7.33
CA PRO A 18 3.81 15.33 8.51
C PRO A 18 3.26 14.19 9.36
N LEU A 19 3.70 14.11 10.62
CA LEU A 19 3.32 13.09 11.60
C LEU A 19 1.93 12.54 11.28
N LEU A 20 1.87 11.31 10.76
CA LEU A 20 0.70 10.46 10.90
C LEU A 20 0.51 10.36 12.43
N LYS A 21 -0.30 11.27 12.98
CA LYS A 21 -0.46 11.45 14.44
C LYS A 21 -1.13 10.24 15.09
N GLU A 22 -1.73 9.40 14.26
CA GLU A 22 -2.08 8.03 14.57
C GLU A 22 -1.13 7.14 13.78
N ASP A 23 -0.75 5.98 14.35
CA ASP A 23 0.20 5.06 13.72
C ASP A 23 -0.06 4.96 12.20
N PRO A 24 0.97 5.01 11.33
CA PRO A 24 0.79 4.86 9.88
C PRO A 24 0.02 3.60 9.47
N PHE A 25 -0.14 2.65 10.41
CA PHE A 25 -0.96 1.46 10.33
C PHE A 25 -2.23 1.48 11.23
N ALA A 26 -2.48 2.52 12.03
CA ALA A 26 -3.61 2.64 12.98
C ALA A 26 -4.94 3.07 12.35
N LEU A 27 -4.94 3.62 11.13
CA LEU A 27 -6.18 3.78 10.35
C LEU A 27 -6.86 2.43 10.03
N TRP A 28 -6.26 1.29 10.39
CA TRP A 28 -6.91 -0.02 10.45
C TRP A 28 -8.16 -0.11 11.34
N ILE A 29 -8.35 0.80 12.31
CA ILE A 29 -9.41 0.69 13.32
C ILE A 29 -10.69 1.46 12.96
N LEU A 30 -10.64 2.48 12.09
CA LEU A 30 -11.80 3.35 11.81
C LEU A 30 -12.02 3.60 10.30
N GLY A 31 -12.45 2.56 9.59
CA GLY A 31 -13.25 2.70 8.35
C GLY A 31 -12.55 3.30 7.12
N TRP A 32 -11.99 2.43 6.28
CA TRP A 32 -11.54 2.81 4.95
C TRP A 32 -12.70 3.02 3.98
N HIS A 33 -12.60 4.06 3.15
CA HIS A 33 -13.20 4.16 1.82
C HIS A 33 -12.02 4.27 0.85
N LEU A 34 -11.96 3.45 -0.20
CA LEU A 34 -11.02 3.72 -1.29
C LEU A 34 -11.52 5.00 -1.97
N PRO A 35 -10.67 6.02 -2.22
CA PRO A 35 -11.10 7.15 -3.02
C PRO A 35 -11.31 6.66 -4.46
N VAL A 36 -12.56 6.34 -4.78
CA VAL A 36 -13.03 6.26 -6.17
C VAL A 36 -13.11 7.68 -6.68
N GLY A 37 -12.49 7.96 -7.84
CA GLY A 37 -12.38 9.30 -8.42
C GLY A 37 -13.66 10.15 -8.32
N GLY A 38 -13.50 11.33 -7.68
CA GLY A 38 -14.23 12.57 -7.90
C GLY A 38 -15.77 12.56 -7.99
N GLY A 39 -16.47 12.59 -6.85
CA GLY A 39 -17.89 12.97 -6.80
C GLY A 39 -18.35 13.43 -5.41
N LYS A 40 -18.83 14.68 -5.29
CA LYS A 40 -19.36 15.26 -4.03
C LYS A 40 -20.50 14.41 -3.45
N MET A 41 -20.28 13.73 -2.33
CA MET A 41 -21.31 12.97 -1.62
C MET A 41 -22.26 13.88 -0.82
N LYS A 42 -23.56 13.79 -1.13
CA LYS A 42 -24.64 14.18 -0.23
C LYS A 42 -24.79 13.09 0.84
N LYS A 43 -24.76 13.48 2.12
CA LYS A 43 -25.06 12.60 3.25
C LYS A 43 -26.53 12.16 3.19
N THR A 44 -26.79 10.94 2.71
CA THR A 44 -28.09 10.25 2.83
C THR A 44 -28.01 9.17 3.90
N GLY A 45 -29.09 9.05 4.68
CA GLY A 45 -29.16 8.29 5.93
C GLY A 45 -28.68 6.84 5.87
N ASN A 46 -28.05 6.44 6.98
CA ASN A 46 -27.41 5.16 7.25
C ASN A 46 -28.41 3.98 7.25
N GLN A 47 -28.65 3.36 6.09
CA GLN A 47 -29.16 2.00 6.00
C GLN A 47 -28.10 1.13 5.31
N LEU A 48 -27.46 0.25 6.09
CA LEU A 48 -26.49 -0.72 5.57
C LEU A 48 -27.15 -1.60 4.50
N PRO A 49 -26.49 -1.80 3.33
CA PRO A 49 -27.04 -2.59 2.23
C PRO A 49 -27.29 -4.05 2.63
N ALA A 50 -28.26 -4.69 1.97
CA ALA A 50 -28.52 -6.11 2.09
C ALA A 50 -27.25 -6.91 1.71
N CYS A 51 -27.06 -8.07 2.35
CA CYS A 51 -25.87 -8.88 2.11
C CYS A 51 -25.79 -9.35 0.64
N PRO A 52 -24.65 -9.17 -0.06
CA PRO A 52 -24.52 -9.48 -1.49
C PRO A 52 -24.59 -10.98 -1.81
N CYS A 53 -24.57 -11.85 -0.81
CA CYS A 53 -24.73 -13.30 -1.01
C CYS A 53 -26.19 -13.75 -1.26
N GLY A 54 -27.15 -12.82 -1.32
CA GLY A 54 -28.56 -13.14 -1.59
C GLY A 54 -29.34 -13.70 -0.38
N SER A 55 -28.79 -13.64 0.82
CA SER A 55 -29.42 -14.19 2.04
C SER A 55 -30.58 -13.35 2.60
N GLY A 56 -30.78 -12.13 2.11
CA GLY A 56 -31.79 -11.19 2.62
C GLY A 56 -31.48 -10.58 4.00
N LYS A 57 -30.36 -10.96 4.64
CA LYS A 57 -29.91 -10.42 5.93
C LYS A 57 -29.09 -9.15 5.74
N LYS A 58 -28.94 -8.36 6.81
CA LYS A 58 -27.94 -7.27 6.86
C LYS A 58 -26.52 -7.86 6.75
N TYR A 59 -25.60 -7.15 6.08
CA TYR A 59 -24.23 -7.62 5.84
C TYR A 59 -23.52 -8.10 7.13
N GLU A 60 -23.51 -7.29 8.18
CA GLU A 60 -22.87 -7.58 9.49
C GLU A 60 -23.46 -8.80 10.21
N GLN A 61 -24.66 -9.22 9.83
CA GLN A 61 -25.37 -10.37 10.40
C GLN A 61 -25.28 -11.62 9.51
N CYS A 62 -24.53 -11.55 8.42
CA CYS A 62 -24.38 -12.62 7.44
C CYS A 62 -22.90 -12.78 7.04
N CYS A 63 -22.49 -12.32 5.85
CA CYS A 63 -21.11 -12.45 5.38
C CYS A 63 -20.12 -11.59 6.17
N GLY A 64 -20.56 -10.48 6.76
CA GLY A 64 -19.76 -9.65 7.65
C GLY A 64 -19.76 -10.12 9.11
N ALA A 65 -20.44 -11.23 9.44
CA ALA A 65 -20.45 -11.74 10.79
C ALA A 65 -19.09 -12.35 11.15
N PRO A 66 -18.55 -12.10 12.36
CA PRO A 66 -17.28 -12.68 12.76
C PRO A 66 -17.35 -14.21 12.77
N PRO A 67 -16.27 -14.90 12.37
CA PRO A 67 -16.26 -16.36 12.29
C PRO A 67 -16.53 -16.99 13.65
N LYS A 68 -17.34 -18.07 13.66
CA LYS A 68 -17.69 -18.81 14.89
C LYS A 68 -16.52 -19.63 15.46
N VAL A 69 -15.48 -19.85 14.67
CA VAL A 69 -14.26 -20.56 15.08
C VAL A 69 -13.07 -19.66 14.73
N VAL A 70 -12.28 -19.30 15.74
CA VAL A 70 -11.06 -18.51 15.56
C VAL A 70 -9.88 -19.47 15.52
N ASP A 71 -9.18 -19.52 14.40
CA ASP A 71 -7.90 -20.20 14.30
C ASP A 71 -6.85 -19.40 15.09
N LEU A 72 -6.37 -20.00 16.18
CA LEU A 72 -5.45 -19.34 17.12
C LEU A 72 -4.06 -19.12 16.51
N ASP A 73 -3.59 -20.01 15.65
CA ASP A 73 -2.28 -19.87 14.99
C ASP A 73 -2.33 -18.76 13.95
N ARG A 74 -3.41 -18.71 13.16
CA ARG A 74 -3.67 -17.61 12.23
C ARG A 74 -3.76 -16.26 12.95
N ALA A 75 -4.50 -16.20 14.06
CA ALA A 75 -4.62 -14.98 14.87
C ALA A 75 -3.27 -14.53 15.43
N ARG A 76 -2.43 -15.48 15.87
CA ARG A 76 -1.07 -15.21 16.35
C ARG A 76 -0.20 -14.63 15.24
N TRP A 77 -0.19 -15.24 14.06
CA TRP A 77 0.61 -14.76 12.92
C TRP A 77 0.19 -13.37 12.45
N ARG A 78 -1.12 -13.09 12.39
CA ARG A 78 -1.65 -11.75 12.09
C ARG A 78 -1.21 -10.72 13.12
N LYS A 79 -1.19 -11.08 14.41
CA LYS A 79 -0.68 -10.20 15.47
C LYS A 79 0.81 -9.94 15.30
N THR A 80 1.61 -10.97 15.03
CA THR A 80 3.06 -10.82 14.80
C THR A 80 3.34 -9.96 13.57
N ALA A 81 2.64 -10.16 12.46
CA ALA A 81 2.79 -9.35 11.25
C ALA A 81 2.41 -7.88 11.50
N ARG A 82 1.32 -7.62 12.23
CA ARG A 82 0.90 -6.26 12.57
C ARG A 82 1.95 -5.54 13.43
N GLU A 83 2.43 -6.20 14.48
CA GLU A 83 3.44 -5.63 15.37
C GLU A 83 4.77 -5.37 14.63
N LEU A 84 5.16 -6.29 13.75
CA LEU A 84 6.35 -6.13 12.92
C LEU A 84 6.23 -4.95 11.95
N ARG A 85 5.07 -4.77 11.31
CA ARG A 85 4.79 -3.60 10.45
C ARG A 85 4.86 -2.29 11.23
N ARG A 86 4.21 -2.23 12.39
CA ARG A 86 4.24 -1.08 13.29
C ARG A 86 5.67 -0.68 13.65
N ARG A 87 6.48 -1.64 14.12
CA ARG A 87 7.91 -1.42 14.45
C ARG A 87 8.74 -0.98 13.24
N LEU A 88 8.46 -1.55 12.06
CA LEU A 88 9.14 -1.16 10.82
C LEU A 88 8.81 0.28 10.42
N GLY A 89 7.54 0.70 10.55
CA GLY A 89 7.10 2.07 10.35
C GLY A 89 7.78 3.04 11.33
N GLU A 90 7.79 2.72 12.62
CA GLU A 90 8.47 3.52 13.65
C GLU A 90 9.98 3.63 13.42
N TYR A 91 10.61 2.56 12.91
CA TYR A 91 12.02 2.60 12.54
C TYR A 91 12.27 3.52 11.35
N ALA A 92 11.39 3.46 10.33
CA ALA A 92 11.47 4.30 9.14
C ALA A 92 11.24 5.79 9.42
N ASP A 93 10.50 6.12 10.47
CA ASP A 93 10.17 7.49 10.88
C ASP A 93 11.26 8.17 11.73
N ARG A 94 12.38 7.48 12.01
CA ARG A 94 13.50 8.06 12.77
C ARG A 94 14.18 9.20 11.99
N ASP A 95 14.56 10.27 12.70
CA ASP A 95 15.23 11.46 12.13
C ASP A 95 16.45 11.16 11.23
N VAL A 96 17.16 10.06 11.48
CA VAL A 96 18.29 9.60 10.66
C VAL A 96 17.90 9.39 9.19
N PHE A 97 16.63 9.11 8.91
CA PHE A 97 16.09 8.89 7.58
C PHE A 97 15.50 10.15 6.95
N LEU A 98 15.35 11.26 7.67
CA LEU A 98 14.61 12.44 7.21
C LEU A 98 15.06 12.95 5.84
N PHE A 99 16.37 13.00 5.58
CA PHE A 99 16.89 13.45 4.29
C PHE A 99 16.55 12.47 3.14
N GLU A 100 16.74 11.17 3.37
CA GLU A 100 16.43 10.14 2.37
C GLU A 100 14.92 10.01 2.14
N ALA A 101 14.12 10.17 3.20
CA ALA A 101 12.66 10.19 3.15
C ALA A 101 12.13 11.34 2.29
N ASN A 102 12.63 12.57 2.48
CA ASN A 102 12.30 13.71 1.63
C ASN A 102 12.64 13.43 0.15
N ARG A 103 13.84 12.91 -0.11
CA ARG A 103 14.28 12.59 -1.47
C ARG A 103 13.42 11.49 -2.11
N ALA A 104 13.04 10.48 -1.34
CA ALA A 104 12.17 9.40 -1.80
C ALA A 104 10.78 9.93 -2.12
N GLN A 105 10.22 10.81 -1.27
CA GLN A 105 8.95 11.47 -1.51
C GLN A 105 8.97 12.32 -2.78
N ASP A 106 9.98 13.18 -2.95
CA ASP A 106 10.15 13.99 -4.17
C ASP A 106 10.22 13.10 -5.42
N THR A 107 10.92 11.96 -5.32
CA THR A 107 11.04 10.99 -6.42
C THR A 107 9.70 10.31 -6.73
N TYR A 108 8.95 9.94 -5.70
CA TYR A 108 7.70 9.21 -5.84
C TYR A 108 6.55 10.09 -6.32
N LEU A 109 6.48 11.33 -5.81
CA LEU A 109 5.40 12.27 -6.06
C LEU A 109 5.69 13.26 -7.20
N GLY A 110 6.95 13.57 -7.49
CA GLY A 110 7.32 14.65 -8.43
C GLY A 110 6.89 14.42 -9.88
N GLY A 111 6.39 13.24 -10.22
CA GLY A 111 5.81 12.93 -11.53
C GLY A 111 4.28 13.02 -11.58
N LEU A 112 3.59 13.21 -10.47
CA LEU A 112 2.12 13.26 -10.41
C LEU A 112 1.62 14.65 -10.80
N ASP A 113 0.43 14.69 -11.40
CA ASP A 113 -0.25 15.94 -11.70
C ASP A 113 -0.90 16.51 -10.42
N PRO A 114 -0.53 17.72 -9.96
CA PRO A 114 -1.13 18.33 -8.77
C PRO A 114 -2.63 18.60 -8.90
N GLU A 115 -3.19 18.61 -10.12
CA GLU A 115 -4.65 18.74 -10.33
C GLU A 115 -5.40 17.43 -10.09
N LEU A 116 -4.72 16.28 -10.18
CA LEU A 116 -5.31 14.95 -9.99
C LEU A 116 -5.11 14.42 -8.57
N VAL A 117 -4.02 14.82 -7.92
CA VAL A 117 -3.66 14.33 -6.59
C VAL A 117 -3.24 15.48 -5.69
N ASP A 118 -3.89 15.54 -4.53
CA ASP A 118 -3.39 16.37 -3.43
C ASP A 118 -2.12 15.71 -2.87
N HIS A 119 -0.98 16.37 -3.01
CA HIS A 119 0.30 15.87 -2.50
C HIS A 119 0.37 15.86 -0.96
N GLU A 120 -0.61 16.49 -0.31
CA GLU A 120 -0.81 16.44 1.15
C GLU A 120 -1.84 15.37 1.56
N ASP A 121 -2.47 14.66 0.62
CA ASP A 121 -3.39 13.56 0.91
C ASP A 121 -2.68 12.38 1.59
N GLU A 122 -3.31 11.89 2.65
CA GLU A 122 -2.78 10.85 3.53
C GLU A 122 -2.50 9.55 2.76
N PHE A 123 -3.40 9.10 1.89
CA PHE A 123 -3.23 7.85 1.14
C PHE A 123 -2.10 7.94 0.11
N THR A 124 -1.90 9.11 -0.48
CA THR A 124 -0.79 9.38 -1.39
C THR A 124 0.55 9.36 -0.67
N LEU A 125 0.63 10.00 0.49
CA LEU A 125 1.81 9.99 1.35
C LEU A 125 2.12 8.60 1.90
N GLU A 126 1.11 7.84 2.33
CA GLU A 126 1.27 6.45 2.79
C GLU A 126 1.88 5.56 1.70
N ARG A 127 1.45 5.72 0.44
CA ARG A 127 1.97 4.92 -0.68
C ARG A 127 3.43 5.28 -1.00
N ALA A 128 3.78 6.56 -0.90
CA ALA A 128 5.17 7.02 -1.02
C ALA A 128 6.05 6.50 0.13
N PHE A 129 5.53 6.52 1.36
CA PHE A 129 6.22 6.03 2.55
C PHE A 129 6.42 4.52 2.51
N GLU A 130 5.42 3.76 2.05
CA GLU A 130 5.58 2.32 1.82
C GLU A 130 6.69 2.05 0.80
N TRP A 131 6.68 2.74 -0.35
CA TRP A 131 7.74 2.58 -1.34
C TRP A 131 9.13 2.93 -0.77
N PHE A 132 9.22 3.98 0.06
CA PHE A 132 10.44 4.35 0.77
C PHE A 132 10.96 3.21 1.68
N ILE A 133 10.07 2.56 2.43
CA ILE A 133 10.43 1.49 3.35
C ILE A 133 10.95 0.26 2.60
N PHE A 134 10.23 -0.17 1.58
CA PHE A 134 10.41 -1.49 0.97
C PHE A 134 11.36 -1.50 -0.23
N ASP A 135 11.36 -0.45 -1.05
CA ASP A 135 11.97 -0.48 -2.38
C ASP A 135 13.05 0.60 -2.59
N TYR A 136 12.92 1.76 -1.95
CA TYR A 136 13.87 2.85 -2.10
C TYR A 136 15.25 2.45 -1.56
N ARG A 137 16.28 2.71 -2.37
CA ARG A 137 17.67 2.42 -2.05
C ARG A 137 18.29 3.63 -1.38
N LEU A 138 18.60 3.49 -0.10
CA LEU A 138 19.35 4.47 0.68
C LEU A 138 20.76 4.67 0.10
N SER A 139 21.45 5.72 0.54
CA SER A 139 22.83 6.02 0.14
C SER A 139 23.85 4.87 0.30
N ASP A 140 23.62 3.93 1.21
CA ASP A 140 24.46 2.73 1.39
C ASP A 140 24.01 1.52 0.57
N GLY A 141 23.02 1.69 -0.31
CA GLY A 141 22.50 0.67 -1.22
C GLY A 141 21.50 -0.31 -0.59
N ARG A 142 21.22 -0.21 0.70
CA ARG A 142 20.18 -1.01 1.39
C ARG A 142 18.83 -0.31 1.34
N THR A 143 17.75 -1.06 1.50
CA THR A 143 16.43 -0.47 1.82
C THR A 143 16.28 -0.26 3.33
N VAL A 144 15.29 0.52 3.75
CA VAL A 144 14.98 0.70 5.19
C VAL A 144 14.64 -0.65 5.83
N LEU A 145 13.85 -1.47 5.14
CA LEU A 145 13.53 -2.83 5.58
C LEU A 145 14.79 -3.69 5.76
N GLU A 146 15.76 -3.61 4.85
CA GLU A 146 17.03 -4.34 4.96
C GLU A 146 17.89 -3.85 6.13
N ARG A 147 17.89 -2.56 6.44
CA ARG A 147 18.57 -2.03 7.63
C ARG A 147 17.88 -2.46 8.91
N PHE A 148 16.55 -2.34 8.98
CA PHE A 148 15.73 -2.81 10.09
C PHE A 148 16.01 -4.28 10.40
N ALA A 149 16.05 -5.13 9.37
CA ALA A 149 16.33 -6.56 9.52
C ALA A 149 17.74 -6.86 10.07
N ALA A 150 18.70 -5.96 9.87
CA ALA A 150 20.08 -6.11 10.31
C ALA A 150 20.34 -5.51 11.71
N GLU A 151 19.61 -4.47 12.10
CA GLU A 151 19.88 -3.68 13.30
C GLU A 151 18.95 -4.03 14.47
N GLU A 152 17.72 -4.46 14.19
CA GLU A 152 16.72 -4.71 15.23
C GLU A 152 16.73 -6.17 15.70
N ALA A 153 16.42 -6.37 16.98
CA ALA A 153 16.23 -7.71 17.53
C ALA A 153 14.91 -8.31 17.03
N LEU A 154 15.00 -9.42 16.29
CA LEU A 154 13.86 -10.11 15.70
C LEU A 154 13.77 -11.55 16.22
N SER A 155 12.55 -11.99 16.50
CA SER A 155 12.21 -13.39 16.70
C SER A 155 12.40 -14.20 15.40
N ALA A 156 12.41 -15.53 15.51
CA ALA A 156 12.47 -16.40 14.32
C ALA A 156 11.26 -16.20 13.40
N ALA A 157 10.08 -15.97 13.98
CA ALA A 157 8.85 -15.68 13.25
C ALA A 157 8.96 -14.38 12.45
N GLU A 158 9.41 -13.29 13.08
CA GLU A 158 9.59 -11.99 12.43
C GLU A 158 10.65 -12.03 11.32
N ARG A 159 11.77 -12.73 11.55
CA ARG A 159 12.78 -12.94 10.49
C ARG A 159 12.21 -13.68 9.29
N GLY A 160 11.38 -14.70 9.53
CA GLY A 160 10.69 -15.43 8.46
C GLY A 160 9.75 -14.54 7.65
N LEU A 161 8.97 -13.68 8.32
CA LEU A 161 8.09 -12.72 7.66
C LEU A 161 8.87 -11.69 6.84
N LEU A 162 9.87 -11.02 7.43
CA LEU A 162 10.70 -10.05 6.71
C LEU A 162 11.38 -10.68 5.50
N GLY A 163 11.85 -11.93 5.61
CA GLY A 163 12.45 -12.66 4.49
C GLY A 163 11.51 -12.75 3.28
N LYS A 164 10.21 -12.99 3.51
CA LYS A 164 9.18 -12.98 2.45
C LYS A 164 8.86 -11.55 1.99
N TRP A 165 8.75 -10.60 2.91
CA TRP A 165 8.40 -9.21 2.60
C TRP A 165 9.47 -8.48 1.79
N ARG A 166 10.74 -8.90 1.91
CA ARG A 166 11.85 -8.41 1.08
C ARG A 166 11.67 -8.62 -0.41
N GLU A 167 10.89 -9.63 -0.81
CA GLU A 167 10.61 -9.93 -2.21
C GLU A 167 9.26 -9.40 -2.68
N ALA A 168 8.39 -8.99 -1.76
CA ALA A 168 7.13 -8.34 -2.10
C ALA A 168 7.41 -7.03 -2.85
N ARG A 169 6.59 -6.72 -3.85
CA ARG A 169 6.70 -5.50 -4.65
C ARG A 169 5.33 -4.84 -4.76
N LEU A 170 5.31 -3.52 -4.92
CA LEU A 170 4.13 -2.85 -5.47
C LEU A 170 3.92 -3.35 -6.90
N SER A 171 2.73 -3.87 -7.19
CA SER A 171 2.42 -4.48 -8.49
C SER A 171 0.95 -4.28 -8.86
N LEU A 172 0.61 -4.61 -10.11
CA LEU A 172 -0.75 -4.59 -10.63
C LEU A 172 -1.37 -5.97 -10.49
N HIS A 173 -2.53 -6.05 -9.85
CA HIS A 173 -3.24 -7.29 -9.61
C HIS A 173 -4.64 -7.22 -10.21
N GLU A 174 -5.06 -8.26 -10.91
CA GLU A 174 -6.45 -8.42 -11.34
C GLU A 174 -7.22 -9.19 -10.28
N VAL A 175 -8.38 -8.69 -9.88
CA VAL A 175 -9.31 -9.39 -8.99
C VAL A 175 -10.01 -10.47 -9.79
N ILE A 176 -9.63 -11.73 -9.59
CA ILE A 176 -10.19 -12.85 -10.36
C ILE A 176 -11.46 -13.41 -9.71
N GLU A 177 -11.60 -13.27 -8.39
CA GLU A 177 -12.73 -13.78 -7.63
C GLU A 177 -12.97 -12.95 -6.38
N VAL A 178 -14.24 -12.65 -6.10
CA VAL A 178 -14.67 -12.05 -4.83
C VAL A 178 -15.50 -13.09 -4.09
N ARG A 179 -15.10 -13.42 -2.84
CA ARG A 179 -15.76 -14.41 -2.00
C ARG A 179 -16.44 -13.70 -0.82
N PRO A 180 -17.76 -13.44 -0.89
CA PRO A 180 -18.47 -12.66 0.12
C PRO A 180 -18.29 -13.22 1.54
N GLY A 181 -17.65 -12.44 2.41
CA GLY A 181 -17.38 -12.81 3.81
C GLY A 181 -16.12 -13.64 4.05
N GLU A 182 -15.38 -14.00 3.00
CA GLU A 182 -14.15 -14.79 3.10
C GLU A 182 -12.91 -14.02 2.62
N GLY A 183 -13.07 -13.14 1.61
CA GLY A 183 -11.99 -12.33 1.05
C GLY A 183 -12.05 -12.24 -0.47
N ILE A 184 -10.91 -12.02 -1.11
CA ILE A 184 -10.78 -11.98 -2.57
C ILE A 184 -9.61 -12.83 -3.03
N VAL A 185 -9.61 -13.20 -4.30
CA VAL A 185 -8.46 -13.81 -4.95
C VAL A 185 -7.97 -12.85 -6.02
N VAL A 186 -6.68 -12.54 -5.97
CA VAL A 186 -6.05 -11.63 -6.93
C VAL A 186 -4.93 -12.35 -7.68
N ARG A 187 -4.72 -11.97 -8.93
CA ARG A 187 -3.62 -12.47 -9.77
C ARG A 187 -2.70 -11.31 -10.12
N ASP A 188 -1.41 -11.44 -9.79
CA ASP A 188 -0.39 -10.48 -10.21
C ASP A 188 -0.24 -10.52 -11.73
N LEU A 189 -0.39 -9.38 -12.39
CA LEU A 189 -0.40 -9.28 -13.85
C LEU A 189 1.00 -9.36 -14.48
N ILE A 190 2.06 -9.37 -13.66
CA ILE A 190 3.46 -9.45 -14.08
C ILE A 190 4.00 -10.86 -13.85
N SER A 191 3.89 -11.40 -12.64
CA SER A 191 4.35 -12.76 -12.27
C SER A 191 3.35 -13.85 -12.65
N GLN A 192 2.08 -13.50 -12.86
CA GLN A 192 0.94 -14.43 -13.05
C GLN A 192 0.64 -15.31 -11.82
N GLU A 193 1.25 -15.03 -10.67
CA GLU A 193 0.95 -15.72 -9.42
C GLU A 193 -0.39 -15.26 -8.85
N THR A 194 -1.06 -16.18 -8.16
CA THR A 194 -2.39 -15.95 -7.58
C THR A 194 -2.32 -15.97 -6.07
N PHE A 195 -2.95 -14.99 -5.43
CA PHE A 195 -2.93 -14.79 -3.98
C PHE A 195 -4.36 -14.78 -3.43
N PRO A 196 -4.73 -15.76 -2.58
CA PRO A 196 -5.95 -15.67 -1.79
C PRO A 196 -5.73 -14.68 -0.63
N ILE A 197 -6.47 -13.58 -0.65
CA ILE A 197 -6.41 -12.52 0.36
C ILE A 197 -7.63 -12.63 1.27
N HIS A 198 -7.40 -12.88 2.55
CA HIS A 198 -8.47 -13.04 3.54
C HIS A 198 -8.76 -11.73 4.30
N ASP A 199 -8.93 -10.66 3.52
CA ASP A 199 -9.31 -9.34 4.02
C ASP A 199 -10.78 -9.06 3.68
N VAL A 200 -11.65 -9.29 4.67
CA VAL A 200 -13.11 -9.17 4.55
C VAL A 200 -13.56 -7.71 4.44
N LYS A 201 -12.72 -6.73 4.79
CA LYS A 201 -13.08 -5.31 4.75
C LYS A 201 -12.82 -4.67 3.39
N ALA A 202 -11.86 -5.19 2.61
CA ALA A 202 -11.58 -4.75 1.24
C ALA A 202 -12.71 -5.09 0.24
N VAL A 203 -13.66 -5.93 0.63
CA VAL A 203 -14.67 -6.53 -0.26
C VAL A 203 -15.85 -5.58 -0.56
N LEU A 204 -16.05 -4.51 0.21
CA LEU A 204 -17.29 -3.72 0.10
C LEU A 204 -17.38 -2.85 -1.17
N GLU A 205 -16.28 -2.63 -1.89
CA GLU A 205 -16.23 -1.74 -3.06
C GLU A 205 -15.43 -2.32 -4.25
N ILE A 206 -14.96 -3.56 -4.16
CA ILE A 206 -14.11 -4.18 -5.19
C ILE A 206 -14.89 -5.26 -5.93
N GLU A 207 -14.95 -5.14 -7.25
CA GLU A 207 -15.59 -6.10 -8.16
C GLU A 207 -14.57 -7.04 -8.82
N ALA A 208 -15.03 -8.24 -9.20
CA ALA A 208 -14.23 -9.11 -10.06
C ALA A 208 -13.94 -8.43 -11.40
N GLY A 209 -12.70 -8.54 -11.86
CA GLY A 209 -12.18 -7.86 -13.04
C GLY A 209 -11.50 -6.52 -12.73
N SER A 210 -11.68 -5.93 -11.54
CA SER A 210 -10.97 -4.72 -11.14
C SER A 210 -9.45 -4.91 -11.12
N VAL A 211 -8.71 -3.83 -11.35
CA VAL A 211 -7.25 -3.80 -11.27
C VAL A 211 -6.83 -3.06 -10.01
N LEU A 212 -5.96 -3.68 -9.22
CA LEU A 212 -5.45 -3.12 -7.98
C LEU A 212 -3.95 -2.83 -8.12
N PHE A 213 -3.53 -1.61 -7.85
CA PHE A 213 -2.12 -1.26 -7.68
C PHE A 213 -1.77 -1.25 -6.20
N MET A 214 -1.14 -2.31 -5.72
CA MET A 214 -0.88 -2.51 -4.30
C MET A 214 0.19 -3.57 -4.04
N ARG A 215 0.64 -3.68 -2.79
CA ARG A 215 1.60 -4.66 -2.32
C ARG A 215 0.90 -5.75 -1.52
N VAL A 216 1.16 -7.00 -1.90
CA VAL A 216 0.69 -8.20 -1.19
C VAL A 216 1.81 -8.73 -0.28
N LEU A 217 1.50 -8.92 0.99
CA LEU A 217 2.43 -9.44 2.01
C LEU A 217 2.01 -10.83 2.47
N ALA A 218 2.99 -11.71 2.62
CA ALA A 218 2.77 -13.02 3.22
C ALA A 218 2.68 -12.92 4.74
N VAL A 219 1.70 -13.60 5.34
CA VAL A 219 1.52 -13.78 6.78
C VAL A 219 1.35 -15.27 7.03
N ALA A 220 2.46 -15.92 7.37
CA ALA A 220 2.55 -17.38 7.43
C ALA A 220 2.17 -18.06 6.10
N ASP A 221 1.03 -18.74 6.07
CA ASP A 221 0.40 -19.45 4.95
C ASP A 221 -0.67 -18.62 4.24
N GLU A 222 -0.90 -17.39 4.70
CA GLU A 222 -1.87 -16.46 4.11
C GLU A 222 -1.21 -15.25 3.49
N TYR A 223 -2.04 -14.44 2.83
CA TYR A 223 -1.66 -13.16 2.28
C TYR A 223 -2.60 -12.05 2.77
N GLU A 224 -2.04 -10.86 2.94
CA GLU A 224 -2.75 -9.63 3.26
C GLU A 224 -2.24 -8.50 2.38
N PHE A 225 -3.04 -7.43 2.27
CA PHE A 225 -2.54 -6.18 1.71
C PHE A 225 -1.71 -5.43 2.74
N SER A 226 -0.68 -4.73 2.26
CA SER A 226 0.27 -4.02 3.12
C SER A 226 -0.35 -2.80 3.81
N THR A 227 -0.59 -1.71 3.06
CA THR A 227 -1.27 -0.49 3.52
C THR A 227 -2.24 0.04 2.45
N SER A 228 -1.86 1.09 1.72
CA SER A 228 -2.67 1.77 0.73
C SER A 228 -2.44 1.23 -0.67
N GLY A 229 -3.51 1.22 -1.45
CA GLY A 229 -3.49 0.82 -2.84
C GLY A 229 -4.50 1.63 -3.63
N LEU A 230 -4.41 1.55 -4.96
CA LEU A 230 -5.38 2.15 -5.85
C LEU A 230 -6.19 1.04 -6.50
N ALA A 231 -7.52 1.21 -6.56
CA ALA A 231 -8.42 0.32 -7.27
C ALA A 231 -8.94 1.03 -8.51
N LEU A 232 -8.89 0.34 -9.66
CA LEU A 232 -9.35 0.84 -10.94
C LEU A 232 -10.35 -0.13 -11.54
N PRO A 233 -11.34 0.39 -12.30
CA PRO A 233 -12.18 -0.43 -13.15
C PRO A 233 -11.34 -1.33 -14.09
N GLY A 234 -11.82 -2.55 -14.32
CA GLY A 234 -11.15 -3.52 -15.19
C GLY A 234 -10.90 -3.03 -16.63
N SER A 235 -11.67 -2.03 -17.10
CA SER A 235 -11.47 -1.40 -18.42
C SER A 235 -10.09 -0.78 -18.60
N TYR A 236 -9.41 -0.39 -17.51
CA TYR A 236 -8.07 0.18 -17.58
C TYR A 236 -6.94 -0.85 -17.65
N ARG A 237 -7.25 -2.15 -17.49
CA ARG A 237 -6.28 -3.24 -17.48
C ARG A 237 -5.37 -3.22 -18.71
N ASP A 238 -5.96 -3.21 -19.91
CA ASP A 238 -5.19 -3.41 -21.14
C ASP A 238 -4.30 -2.19 -21.46
N VAL A 239 -4.78 -0.97 -21.18
CA VAL A 239 -3.98 0.26 -21.34
C VAL A 239 -2.83 0.33 -20.33
N LEU A 240 -3.07 0.01 -19.05
CA LEU A 240 -2.02 -0.07 -18.04
C LEU A 240 -0.97 -1.12 -18.42
N MET A 241 -1.42 -2.32 -18.80
CA MET A 241 -0.51 -3.40 -19.17
C MET A 241 0.27 -3.10 -20.44
N PHE A 242 -0.29 -2.36 -21.40
CA PHE A 242 0.46 -1.86 -22.55
C PHE A 242 1.64 -0.97 -22.13
N HIS A 243 1.40 0.00 -21.24
CA HIS A 243 2.45 0.89 -20.73
C HIS A 243 3.53 0.12 -19.94
N VAL A 244 3.09 -0.72 -19.00
CA VAL A 244 3.99 -1.50 -18.13
C VAL A 244 4.82 -2.49 -18.93
N GLN A 245 4.22 -3.26 -19.84
CA GLN A 245 4.97 -4.25 -20.62
C GLN A 245 5.96 -3.59 -21.58
N ARG A 246 5.61 -2.42 -22.14
CA ARG A 246 6.54 -1.65 -22.98
C ARG A 246 7.75 -1.18 -22.17
N ASP A 247 7.54 -0.54 -21.03
CA ASP A 247 8.64 -0.04 -20.20
C ASP A 247 9.46 -1.19 -19.60
N LEU A 248 8.82 -2.27 -19.15
CA LEU A 248 9.51 -3.48 -18.68
C LEU A 248 10.44 -4.06 -19.75
N ARG A 249 9.96 -4.21 -20.99
CA ARG A 249 10.81 -4.71 -22.10
C ARG A 249 12.01 -3.80 -22.33
N ASP A 250 11.82 -2.49 -22.32
CA ASP A 250 12.90 -1.54 -22.54
C ASP A 250 13.89 -1.50 -21.36
N TYR A 251 13.38 -1.60 -20.13
CA TYR A 251 14.16 -1.69 -18.90
C TYR A 251 15.06 -2.92 -18.90
N LEU A 252 14.51 -4.11 -19.19
CA LEU A 252 15.25 -5.38 -19.23
C LEU A 252 16.30 -5.40 -20.35
N LYS A 253 16.05 -4.77 -21.50
CA LYS A 253 17.05 -4.64 -22.58
C LYS A 253 18.24 -3.77 -22.19
N LYS A 254 17.99 -2.68 -21.45
CA LYS A 254 19.01 -1.68 -21.11
C LYS A 254 19.85 -2.08 -19.89
N LYS A 255 19.30 -2.85 -18.94
CA LYS A 255 19.96 -3.21 -17.69
C LYS A 255 20.29 -4.70 -17.64
N ARG A 256 21.58 -5.02 -17.79
CA ARG A 256 22.08 -6.40 -17.70
C ARG A 256 21.77 -6.98 -16.31
N GLY A 257 21.19 -8.17 -16.27
CA GLY A 257 20.84 -8.87 -15.03
C GLY A 257 19.63 -8.29 -14.27
N ALA A 258 18.87 -7.39 -14.88
CA ALA A 258 17.62 -6.90 -14.31
C ALA A 258 16.56 -8.00 -14.28
N THR A 259 15.68 -7.93 -13.28
CA THR A 259 14.54 -8.83 -13.09
C THR A 259 13.23 -8.04 -13.09
N PRO A 260 12.07 -8.66 -13.34
CA PRO A 260 10.77 -8.02 -13.17
C PRO A 260 10.56 -7.43 -11.76
N GLY A 261 11.02 -8.14 -10.72
CA GLY A 261 10.94 -7.63 -9.35
C GLY A 261 11.78 -6.36 -9.12
N ARG A 262 12.96 -6.27 -9.73
CA ARG A 262 13.79 -5.05 -9.68
C ARG A 262 13.15 -3.90 -10.47
N TYR A 263 12.54 -4.22 -11.61
CA TYR A 263 11.76 -3.26 -12.39
C TYR A 263 10.63 -2.67 -11.55
N LEU A 264 9.82 -3.52 -10.90
CA LEU A 264 8.70 -3.06 -10.07
C LEU A 264 9.15 -2.15 -8.92
N ALA A 265 10.24 -2.51 -8.25
CA ALA A 265 10.82 -1.67 -7.19
C ALA A 265 11.27 -0.29 -7.71
N GLU A 266 12.04 -0.24 -8.80
CA GLU A 266 12.61 1.01 -9.31
C GLU A 266 11.60 1.86 -10.11
N ARG A 267 10.56 1.24 -10.68
CA ARG A 267 9.57 1.91 -11.55
C ARG A 267 8.23 2.15 -10.88
N ALA A 268 8.05 1.76 -9.61
CA ALA A 268 6.82 2.03 -8.86
C ALA A 268 6.36 3.51 -8.94
N PRO A 269 7.22 4.55 -8.84
CA PRO A 269 6.79 5.94 -9.06
C PRO A 269 6.14 6.20 -10.43
N ILE A 270 6.67 5.59 -11.48
CA ILE A 270 6.17 5.75 -12.86
C ILE A 270 4.86 4.98 -13.05
N ILE A 271 4.79 3.75 -12.53
CA ILE A 271 3.58 2.94 -12.57
C ILE A 271 2.46 3.64 -11.78
N ASN A 272 2.78 4.14 -10.59
CA ASN A 272 1.89 4.96 -9.78
C ASN A 272 1.32 6.14 -10.56
N LYS A 273 2.18 6.87 -11.30
CA LYS A 273 1.72 7.96 -12.17
C LYS A 273 0.71 7.48 -13.21
N TRP A 274 1.00 6.41 -13.94
CA TRP A 274 0.04 5.91 -14.95
C TRP A 274 -1.28 5.46 -14.34
N VAL A 275 -1.23 4.88 -13.13
CA VAL A 275 -2.42 4.48 -12.40
C VAL A 275 -3.26 5.70 -12.01
N VAL A 276 -2.63 6.74 -11.45
CA VAL A 276 -3.28 8.01 -11.09
C VAL A 276 -3.82 8.75 -12.31
N ASP A 277 -3.08 8.80 -13.42
CA ASP A 277 -3.51 9.52 -14.63
C ASP A 277 -4.78 8.91 -15.26
N LEU A 278 -5.04 7.62 -15.02
CA LEU A 278 -6.16 6.87 -15.59
C LEU A 278 -7.36 6.75 -14.64
N GLY A 279 -7.17 6.95 -13.33
CA GLY A 279 -8.14 6.66 -12.28
C GLY A 279 -8.69 7.90 -11.61
#